data_AF-A0AAJ6YXT5-F1
#
_entry.id   AF-A0AAJ6YXT5-F1
#
_cell.length_a   1.000
_cell.length_b   1.000
_cell.length_c   1.000
_cell.angle_alpha   90.00
_cell.angle_beta   90.00
_cell.angle_gamma   90.00
#
_symmetry.space_group_name_H-M   'P 1'
#
loop_
_entity.id
_entity.type
_entity.pdbx_description
1 polymer ?
#
loop_
_entity_poly.entity_id
_entity_poly.type
_entity_poly.pdbx_seq_one_letter_code
_entity_poly.pdbx_strand_id
1 'polypeptide(L)'
;MYEEEDMPYIREFLLSRQLCRFLYIGTEKPVYKSGNWFDYNYNLTQNIFSIDEYATYYNEFKDIVSLIIQEHDRKLIQNPETLIFVLAMCAQQHEKENLRRKAYDAVCKVCKSPEHFILFNKFCSLINKHKDCPKKGGNGHGWRNAVKKWYYSKTPMELAKIATEFKSRYGWKHKDIIKLAHIRTTGSDREIVFKYMLFGFKKLKETLPDPNTQSETAEEIMKFFESVEDLKHCKDRIRSAALIDSLNLTLDHVPEHMLKFEEVWNLLVSSMSLSMILKNLQRIHNLGFLKSNGAMTLKVLDSLNPQNVTKEKIHPAVFLITVKNYLNAGKSLSYEKRKIKEQAKKPLPSPPKANKEIVDALYDMLNFSFSHLQATNHRYFIAIDTSRRMIENGCWRNGNVNAFEAGCLIAYSLIRTEKNVTIATFKNSVVESVIINADDHDDLTFLQFMKKLQSKTLENIDVAKLITEAFKKHNHYDVFINLIDKIDDLPEYSEDDIDMYKKKLKLPISNFIRFVNCALSDSSTFRRKFFGENIVYICGFDEKVPYIIEAFAR
;
A
#
# COMPACT_ATOMS: atom_id res chain seq x y z
N MET A 1 32.48 29.59 -14.09
CA MET A 1 31.80 30.71 -13.44
C MET A 1 30.58 31.02 -14.29
N TYR A 2 29.50 30.27 -14.06
CA TYR A 2 28.15 30.70 -14.41
C TYR A 2 27.45 30.87 -13.07
N GLU A 3 26.75 31.98 -12.94
CA GLU A 3 26.41 32.69 -11.71
C GLU A 3 25.58 31.87 -10.72
N GLU A 4 25.91 32.01 -9.43
CA GLU A 4 25.12 31.60 -8.26
C GLU A 4 23.86 32.47 -8.10
N GLU A 5 23.11 32.69 -9.18
CA GLU A 5 21.81 33.39 -9.18
C GLU A 5 20.65 32.42 -9.53
N ASP A 6 20.78 31.14 -9.23
CA ASP A 6 19.65 30.20 -9.30
C ASP A 6 18.67 30.47 -8.14
N MET A 7 17.73 31.35 -8.46
CA MET A 7 16.59 31.89 -7.72
C MET A 7 16.01 30.97 -6.61
N PRO A 8 15.76 31.48 -5.38
CA PRO A 8 15.11 30.75 -4.27
C PRO A 8 13.85 29.96 -4.64
N TYR A 9 13.14 30.40 -5.69
CA TYR A 9 11.94 29.77 -6.24
C TYR A 9 12.21 28.39 -6.89
N ILE A 10 13.33 28.22 -7.60
CA ILE A 10 13.70 26.95 -8.25
C ILE A 10 13.96 25.89 -7.17
N ARG A 11 14.74 26.26 -6.15
CA ARG A 11 15.01 25.38 -5.01
C ARG A 11 13.73 25.01 -4.25
N GLU A 12 12.81 25.97 -4.08
CA GLU A 12 11.53 25.73 -3.40
C GLU A 12 10.69 24.68 -4.15
N PHE A 13 10.62 24.83 -5.47
CA PHE A 13 9.92 23.93 -6.36
C PHE A 13 10.51 22.52 -6.33
N LEU A 14 11.84 22.38 -6.34
CA LEU A 14 12.53 21.10 -6.25
C LEU A 14 12.23 20.37 -4.93
N LEU A 15 12.28 21.08 -3.80
CA LEU A 15 11.97 20.52 -2.47
C LEU A 15 10.51 20.07 -2.41
N SER A 16 9.58 20.87 -2.93
CA SER A 16 8.17 20.51 -3.00
C SER A 16 7.95 19.23 -3.84
N ARG A 17 8.64 19.07 -4.96
CA ARG A 17 8.57 17.86 -5.78
C ARG A 17 9.17 16.64 -5.11
N GLN A 18 10.32 16.78 -4.44
CA GLN A 18 10.94 15.71 -3.66
C GLN A 18 9.99 15.22 -2.56
N LEU A 19 9.34 16.15 -1.87
CA LEU A 19 8.35 15.84 -0.85
C LEU A 19 7.12 15.14 -1.43
N CYS A 20 6.54 15.66 -2.52
CA CYS A 20 5.42 14.99 -3.21
C CYS A 20 5.82 13.56 -3.61
N ARG A 21 7.01 13.38 -4.17
CA ARG A 21 7.52 12.06 -4.53
C ARG A 21 7.65 11.15 -3.30
N PHE A 22 8.16 11.66 -2.18
CA PHE A 22 8.20 10.91 -0.92
C PHE A 22 6.81 10.47 -0.47
N LEU A 23 5.80 11.35 -0.57
CA LEU A 23 4.43 11.00 -0.21
C LEU A 23 3.89 9.83 -1.04
N TYR A 24 4.13 9.83 -2.36
CA TYR A 24 3.58 8.81 -3.26
C TYR A 24 4.36 7.48 -3.26
N ILE A 25 5.69 7.53 -3.28
CA ILE A 25 6.53 6.32 -3.45
C ILE A 25 7.45 6.02 -2.26
N GLY A 26 7.45 6.88 -1.23
CA GLY A 26 8.17 6.63 0.02
C GLY A 26 9.64 7.04 0.02
N THR A 27 10.12 7.71 -1.02
CA THR A 27 11.49 8.24 -1.12
C THR A 27 11.52 9.52 -1.96
N GLU A 28 12.46 10.42 -1.69
CA GLU A 28 12.71 11.62 -2.51
C GLU A 28 13.41 11.29 -3.84
N LYS A 29 13.98 10.09 -3.97
CA LYS A 29 14.52 9.58 -5.23
C LYS A 29 13.38 9.05 -6.09
N PRO A 30 13.43 9.18 -7.43
CA PRO A 30 12.35 8.71 -8.31
C PRO A 30 12.38 7.20 -8.51
N VAL A 31 12.48 6.45 -7.42
CA VAL A 31 12.63 4.99 -7.44
C VAL A 31 11.66 4.37 -6.45
N TYR A 32 10.65 3.71 -6.98
CA TYR A 32 9.73 2.90 -6.19
C TYR A 32 10.24 1.46 -6.11
N LYS A 33 10.19 0.88 -4.90
CA LYS A 33 10.47 -0.53 -4.65
C LYS A 33 9.22 -1.22 -4.13
N SER A 34 8.78 -2.26 -4.83
CA SER A 34 7.60 -3.05 -4.46
C SER A 34 7.78 -3.69 -3.09
N GLY A 35 6.68 -3.98 -2.38
CA GLY A 35 6.67 -4.63 -1.07
C GLY A 35 6.45 -3.68 0.11
N ASN A 36 6.92 -4.10 1.29
CA ASN A 36 6.70 -3.35 2.53
C ASN A 36 7.68 -2.17 2.64
N TRP A 37 7.13 -0.96 2.78
CA TRP A 37 7.88 0.28 2.93
C TRP A 37 8.90 0.25 4.09
N PHE A 38 8.57 -0.42 5.20
CA PHE A 38 9.45 -0.53 6.36
C PHE A 38 10.71 -1.38 6.09
N ASP A 39 10.67 -2.32 5.14
CA ASP A 39 11.82 -3.18 4.81
C ASP A 39 13.00 -2.39 4.23
N TYR A 40 12.74 -1.18 3.71
CA TYR A 40 13.73 -0.35 3.03
C TYR A 40 14.32 0.75 3.91
N ASN A 41 13.93 0.83 5.18
CA ASN A 41 14.36 1.88 6.12
C ASN A 41 14.09 3.30 5.61
N TYR A 42 13.04 3.49 4.80
CA TYR A 42 12.66 4.80 4.29
C TYR A 42 12.10 5.73 5.38
N ASN A 43 11.71 5.17 6.52
CA ASN A 43 11.25 5.89 7.71
C ASN A 43 12.41 6.43 8.60
N LEU A 44 13.60 6.62 8.05
CA LEU A 44 14.73 7.28 8.72
C LEU A 44 14.78 8.75 8.31
N THR A 45 14.96 9.66 9.27
CA THR A 45 14.99 11.11 9.01
C THR A 45 16.08 11.51 8.02
N GLN A 46 17.23 10.85 8.08
CA GLN A 46 18.35 11.05 7.14
C GLN A 46 18.05 10.69 5.68
N ASN A 47 16.89 10.08 5.38
CA ASN A 47 16.48 9.72 4.02
C ASN A 47 15.48 10.71 3.40
N ILE A 48 15.18 11.81 4.10
CA ILE A 48 14.24 12.86 3.68
C ILE A 48 14.79 14.23 4.08
N PHE A 49 15.40 14.92 3.12
CA PHE A 49 16.06 16.20 3.36
C PHE A 49 15.12 17.39 3.14
N SER A 50 14.10 17.20 2.30
CA SER A 50 13.24 18.29 1.84
C SER A 50 12.52 19.01 2.96
N ILE A 51 12.09 18.32 4.01
CA ILE A 51 11.35 18.94 5.13
C ILE A 51 12.26 19.84 5.96
N ASP A 52 13.45 19.36 6.32
CA ASP A 52 14.40 20.12 7.13
C ASP A 52 14.94 21.32 6.35
N GLU A 53 15.34 21.12 5.08
CA GLU A 53 15.75 22.22 4.20
C GLU A 53 14.63 23.25 4.01
N TYR A 54 13.40 22.79 3.78
CA TYR A 54 12.28 23.70 3.59
C TYR A 54 12.00 24.51 4.87
N ALA A 55 12.13 23.91 6.05
CA ALA A 55 11.98 24.58 7.34
C ALA A 55 13.07 25.62 7.63
N THR A 56 14.32 25.35 7.22
CA THR A 56 15.44 26.26 7.43
C THR A 56 15.40 27.47 6.50
N TYR A 57 15.11 27.27 5.21
CA TYR A 57 15.32 28.32 4.19
C TYR A 57 14.07 29.14 3.85
N TYR A 58 12.86 28.66 4.13
CA TYR A 58 11.62 29.34 3.73
C TYR A 58 10.82 29.85 4.94
N ASN A 59 10.48 31.15 4.91
CA ASN A 59 9.71 31.81 5.97
C ASN A 59 8.20 31.64 5.77
N GLU A 60 7.74 31.74 4.53
CA GLU A 60 6.38 31.37 4.14
C GLU A 60 6.37 29.89 3.79
N PHE A 61 6.06 29.08 4.78
CA PHE A 61 5.87 27.67 4.55
C PHE A 61 4.59 27.53 3.71
N LYS A 62 4.68 27.30 2.39
CA LYS A 62 3.57 26.67 1.64
C LYS A 62 3.20 25.46 2.47
N ASP A 63 1.97 25.46 2.94
CA ASP A 63 1.62 24.70 4.11
C ASP A 63 1.73 23.20 3.83
N ILE A 64 2.88 22.59 4.13
CA ILE A 64 3.12 21.16 3.91
C ILE A 64 2.02 20.36 4.60
N VAL A 65 1.52 20.83 5.75
CA VAL A 65 0.41 20.16 6.43
C VAL A 65 -0.87 20.25 5.59
N SER A 66 -1.12 21.37 4.90
CA SER A 66 -2.20 21.46 3.91
C SER A 66 -1.97 20.52 2.73
N LEU A 67 -0.73 20.36 2.23
CA LEU A 67 -0.42 19.36 1.21
C LEU A 67 -0.71 17.93 1.71
N ILE A 68 -0.27 17.57 2.93
CA ILE A 68 -0.57 16.27 3.56
C ILE A 68 -2.08 16.06 3.63
N ILE A 69 -2.84 17.07 4.07
CA ILE A 69 -4.29 17.00 4.17
C ILE A 69 -4.94 16.84 2.79
N GLN A 70 -4.50 17.61 1.80
CA GLN A 70 -4.99 17.54 0.43
C GLN A 70 -4.74 16.16 -0.19
N GLU A 71 -3.53 15.63 -0.05
CA GLU A 71 -3.17 14.32 -0.59
C GLU A 71 -3.86 13.17 0.19
N HIS A 72 -4.06 13.34 1.50
CA HIS A 72 -4.88 12.42 2.30
C HIS A 72 -6.34 12.37 1.80
N ASP A 73 -6.92 13.52 1.47
CA ASP A 73 -8.30 13.61 0.97
C ASP A 73 -8.44 13.08 -0.47
N ARG A 74 -7.39 13.22 -1.30
CA ARG A 74 -7.31 12.68 -2.68
C ARG A 74 -7.31 11.15 -2.72
N LYS A 75 -6.80 10.48 -1.68
CA LYS A 75 -6.72 9.01 -1.56
C LYS A 75 -5.95 8.32 -2.70
N LEU A 76 -4.98 9.02 -3.32
CA LEU A 76 -4.10 8.45 -4.35
C LEU A 76 -2.81 7.85 -3.77
N ILE A 77 -2.48 8.17 -2.52
CA ILE A 77 -1.29 7.65 -1.84
C ILE A 77 -1.48 6.19 -1.45
N GLN A 78 -0.56 5.35 -1.93
CA GLN A 78 -0.61 3.90 -1.76
C GLN A 78 -0.06 3.42 -0.41
N ASN A 79 0.77 4.22 0.24
CA ASN A 79 1.36 3.94 1.54
C ASN A 79 0.99 5.04 2.54
N PRO A 80 -0.10 4.92 3.30
CA PRO A 80 -0.49 5.92 4.30
C PRO A 80 0.61 6.23 5.32
N GLU A 81 1.54 5.31 5.53
CA GLU A 81 2.70 5.46 6.41
C GLU A 81 3.60 6.64 6.02
N THR A 82 3.70 6.98 4.73
CA THR A 82 4.49 8.13 4.25
C THR A 82 3.91 9.45 4.74
N LEU A 83 2.58 9.63 4.64
CA LEU A 83 1.86 10.79 5.16
C LEU A 83 2.05 10.94 6.66
N ILE A 84 1.94 9.84 7.40
CA ILE A 84 2.06 9.82 8.85
C ILE A 84 3.49 10.16 9.28
N PHE A 85 4.49 9.69 8.53
CA PHE A 85 5.89 10.00 8.79
C PHE A 85 6.21 11.48 8.54
N VAL A 86 5.79 12.04 7.40
CA VAL A 86 5.94 13.47 7.09
C VAL A 86 5.22 14.34 8.12
N LEU A 87 4.00 13.95 8.53
CA LEU A 87 3.27 14.65 9.58
C LEU A 87 4.00 14.62 10.92
N ALA A 88 4.58 13.48 11.29
CA ALA A 88 5.38 13.34 12.50
C ALA A 88 6.67 14.18 12.45
N MET A 89 7.33 14.28 11.29
CA MET A 89 8.46 15.18 11.10
C MET A 89 8.06 16.63 11.30
N CYS A 90 6.96 17.08 10.67
CA CYS A 90 6.42 18.43 10.87
C CYS A 90 6.08 18.71 12.35
N ALA A 91 5.46 17.76 13.05
CA ALA A 91 5.12 17.86 14.46
C ALA A 91 6.35 17.94 15.39
N GLN A 92 7.48 17.40 14.94
CA GLN A 92 8.75 17.33 15.67
C GLN A 92 9.78 18.38 15.24
N GLN A 93 9.44 19.29 14.32
CA GLN A 93 10.32 20.38 13.87
C GLN A 93 10.75 21.33 14.99
N HIS A 94 11.96 21.88 14.94
CA HIS A 94 12.50 22.73 16.02
C HIS A 94 12.32 24.22 15.77
N GLU A 95 12.50 24.65 14.54
CA GLU A 95 12.62 26.06 14.19
C GLU A 95 11.26 26.76 14.05
N LYS A 96 10.24 26.04 13.55
CA LYS A 96 8.95 26.62 13.17
C LYS A 96 7.82 26.14 14.07
N GLU A 97 7.38 26.98 15.01
CA GLU A 97 6.28 26.64 15.93
C GLU A 97 4.93 26.47 15.22
N ASN A 98 4.61 27.36 14.26
CA ASN A 98 3.35 27.32 13.53
C ASN A 98 3.17 25.98 12.80
N LEU A 99 4.25 25.43 12.22
CA LEU A 99 4.25 24.14 11.56
C LEU A 99 3.94 22.99 12.52
N ARG A 100 4.59 22.96 13.69
CA ARG A 100 4.30 21.98 14.74
C ARG A 100 2.83 22.01 15.13
N ARG A 101 2.28 23.22 15.36
CA ARG A 101 0.88 23.42 15.76
C ARG A 101 -0.08 22.86 14.71
N LYS A 102 0.08 23.28 13.44
CA LYS A 102 -0.72 22.78 12.32
C LYS A 102 -0.65 21.25 12.19
N ALA A 103 0.55 20.68 12.33
CA ALA A 103 0.72 19.23 12.26
C ALA A 103 -0.03 18.51 13.39
N TYR A 104 0.05 19.02 14.63
CA TYR A 104 -0.71 18.47 15.76
C TYR A 104 -2.24 18.58 15.57
N ASP A 105 -2.72 19.67 14.97
CA ASP A 105 -4.14 19.85 14.68
C ASP A 105 -4.65 18.85 13.62
N ALA A 106 -3.81 18.49 12.66
CA ALA A 106 -4.13 17.53 11.60
C ALA A 106 -4.12 16.06 12.05
N VAL A 107 -3.56 15.72 13.22
CA VAL A 107 -3.43 14.32 13.70
C VAL A 107 -4.76 13.58 13.71
N CYS A 108 -5.83 14.19 14.21
CA CYS A 108 -7.13 13.51 14.28
C CYS A 108 -7.72 13.20 12.90
N LYS A 109 -7.40 14.02 11.89
CA LYS A 109 -7.85 13.83 10.50
C LYS A 109 -7.02 12.74 9.82
N VAL A 110 -5.70 12.91 9.79
CA VAL A 110 -4.78 12.01 9.05
C VAL A 110 -4.64 10.65 9.74
N CYS A 111 -4.54 10.63 11.08
CA CYS A 111 -4.36 9.42 11.87
C CYS A 111 -5.70 8.94 12.45
N LYS A 112 -6.73 8.81 11.60
CA LYS A 112 -8.08 8.40 12.03
C LYS A 112 -8.10 6.98 12.62
N SER A 113 -7.42 6.02 11.99
CA SER A 113 -7.34 4.65 12.50
C SER A 113 -6.41 4.57 13.72
N PRO A 114 -6.66 3.65 14.67
CA PRO A 114 -5.80 3.51 15.83
C PRO A 114 -4.39 3.03 15.46
N GLU A 115 -4.26 2.23 14.41
CA GLU A 115 -2.97 1.80 13.87
C GLU A 115 -2.14 3.00 13.39
N HIS A 116 -2.72 3.91 12.60
CA HIS A 116 -2.05 5.13 12.14
C HIS A 116 -1.69 6.05 13.30
N PHE A 117 -2.55 6.16 14.32
CA PHE A 117 -2.26 6.94 15.51
C PHE A 117 -1.08 6.37 16.31
N ILE A 118 -1.03 5.05 16.52
CA ILE A 118 0.12 4.41 17.17
C ILE A 118 1.39 4.63 16.33
N LEU A 119 1.28 4.51 15.00
CA LEU A 119 2.39 4.74 14.09
C LEU A 119 2.94 6.18 14.15
N PHE A 120 2.05 7.18 14.20
CA PHE A 120 2.43 8.58 14.40
C PHE A 120 3.27 8.76 15.68
N ASN A 121 2.82 8.18 16.79
CA ASN A 121 3.55 8.23 18.06
C ASN A 121 4.90 7.53 17.99
N LYS A 122 4.97 6.38 17.31
CA LYS A 122 6.24 5.71 17.01
C LYS A 122 7.20 6.63 16.27
N PHE A 123 6.74 7.27 15.19
CA PHE A 123 7.59 8.17 14.41
C PHE A 123 8.01 9.40 15.20
N CYS A 124 7.12 10.05 15.95
CA CYS A 124 7.50 11.14 16.82
C CYS A 124 8.62 10.75 17.79
N SER A 125 8.53 9.57 18.40
CA SER A 125 9.57 9.07 19.29
C SER A 125 10.88 8.73 18.56
N LEU A 126 10.79 8.07 17.39
CA LEU A 126 11.94 7.74 16.55
C LEU A 126 12.69 9.02 16.15
N ILE A 127 11.98 9.99 15.60
CA ILE A 127 12.52 11.30 15.18
C ILE A 127 13.16 12.01 16.38
N ASN A 128 12.54 11.98 17.56
CA ASN A 128 13.13 12.61 18.74
C ASN A 128 14.43 11.95 19.22
N LYS A 129 14.59 10.63 19.04
CA LYS A 129 15.79 9.89 19.44
C LYS A 129 17.01 10.16 18.55
N HIS A 130 16.79 10.51 17.29
CA HIS A 130 17.84 10.71 16.29
C HIS A 130 18.25 12.18 16.09
N LYS A 131 17.81 13.08 16.97
CA LYS A 131 18.25 14.49 16.95
C LYS A 131 19.59 14.65 17.66
N ASP A 132 20.40 15.60 17.20
CA ASP A 132 21.69 15.96 17.82
C ASP A 132 21.52 16.35 19.30
N CYS A 133 20.42 17.04 19.62
CA CYS A 133 20.02 17.36 20.98
C CYS A 133 18.64 16.77 21.28
N PRO A 134 18.54 15.49 21.70
CA PRO A 134 17.27 14.87 22.00
C PRO A 134 16.65 15.54 23.23
N LYS A 135 15.49 16.20 23.06
CA LYS A 135 14.72 16.71 24.20
C LYS A 135 14.30 15.52 25.05
N LYS A 136 14.41 15.63 26.39
CA LYS A 136 13.95 14.58 27.32
C LYS A 136 12.49 14.18 26.99
N GLY A 137 12.33 13.01 26.39
CA GLY A 137 11.04 12.36 26.11
C GLY A 137 10.30 12.76 24.83
N GLY A 138 10.59 13.88 24.15
CA GLY A 138 9.85 14.29 22.94
C GLY A 138 8.35 14.62 23.14
N ASN A 139 7.88 14.58 24.39
CA ASN A 139 6.46 14.65 24.79
C ASN A 139 6.08 16.03 25.34
N GLY A 140 6.36 17.08 24.55
CA GLY A 140 6.04 18.46 24.91
C GLY A 140 4.53 18.72 25.03
N HIS A 141 4.16 19.92 25.47
CA HIS A 141 2.76 20.30 25.68
C HIS A 141 1.88 20.10 24.43
N GLY A 142 2.37 20.48 23.24
CA GLY A 142 1.66 20.28 21.96
C GLY A 142 1.36 18.81 21.66
N TRP A 143 2.35 17.93 21.80
CA TRP A 143 2.16 16.48 21.59
C TRP A 143 1.14 15.90 22.58
N ARG A 144 1.24 16.26 23.87
CA ARG A 144 0.29 15.78 24.89
C ARG A 144 -1.15 16.21 24.58
N ASN A 145 -1.34 17.44 24.10
CA ASN A 145 -2.66 17.93 23.72
C ASN A 145 -3.22 17.20 22.49
N ALA A 146 -2.39 16.96 21.48
CA ALA A 146 -2.78 16.20 20.29
C ALA A 146 -3.22 14.77 20.63
N VAL A 147 -2.45 14.09 21.49
CA VAL A 147 -2.77 12.74 21.98
C VAL A 147 -4.08 12.73 22.78
N LYS A 148 -4.25 13.68 23.71
CA LYS A 148 -5.50 13.83 24.48
C LYS A 148 -6.69 14.05 23.55
N LYS A 149 -6.59 14.99 22.62
CA LYS A 149 -7.61 15.28 21.61
C LYS A 149 -7.98 14.03 20.82
N TRP A 150 -6.97 13.23 20.42
CA TRP A 150 -7.23 11.98 19.71
C TRP A 150 -8.04 10.99 20.55
N TYR A 151 -7.67 10.68 21.80
CA TYR A 151 -8.44 9.76 22.63
C TYR A 151 -9.82 10.30 23.01
N TYR A 152 -9.92 11.58 23.36
CA TYR A 152 -11.19 12.19 23.77
C TYR A 152 -12.19 12.40 22.63
N SER A 153 -11.73 12.40 21.38
CA SER A 153 -12.62 12.43 20.21
C SER A 153 -13.41 11.12 19.99
N LYS A 154 -13.16 10.06 20.77
CA LYS A 154 -13.84 8.76 20.65
C LYS A 154 -14.85 8.59 21.78
N THR A 155 -15.91 7.86 21.48
CA THR A 155 -16.86 7.38 22.49
C THR A 155 -16.20 6.32 23.38
N PRO A 156 -16.75 6.09 24.60
CA PRO A 156 -16.28 5.01 25.47
C PRO A 156 -16.24 3.64 24.79
N MET A 157 -17.31 3.25 24.08
CA MET A 157 -17.38 1.95 23.39
C MET A 157 -16.40 1.84 22.22
N GLU A 158 -16.20 2.91 21.44
CA GLU A 158 -15.15 2.92 20.40
C GLU A 158 -13.76 2.70 21.00
N LEU A 159 -13.44 3.37 22.12
CA LEU A 159 -12.17 3.14 22.80
C LEU A 159 -12.03 1.71 23.33
N ALA A 160 -13.13 1.09 23.78
CA ALA A 160 -13.13 -0.30 24.22
C ALA A 160 -12.77 -1.25 23.07
N LYS A 161 -13.41 -1.08 21.90
CA LYS A 161 -13.09 -1.84 20.68
C LYS A 161 -11.63 -1.66 20.24
N ILE A 162 -11.13 -0.42 20.29
CA ILE A 162 -9.72 -0.12 19.98
C ILE A 162 -8.77 -0.84 20.97
N ALA A 163 -9.10 -0.82 22.26
CA ALA A 163 -8.29 -1.46 23.29
C ALA A 163 -8.16 -2.97 23.11
N THR A 164 -9.22 -3.61 22.60
CA THR A 164 -9.31 -5.06 22.44
C THR A 164 -8.77 -5.55 21.11
N GLU A 165 -8.89 -4.77 20.04
CA GLU A 165 -8.43 -5.15 18.70
C GLU A 165 -6.91 -5.33 18.67
N PHE A 166 -6.16 -4.36 19.20
CA PHE A 166 -4.72 -4.53 19.43
C PHE A 166 -4.22 -3.75 20.64
N LYS A 167 -3.67 -4.48 21.62
CA LYS A 167 -2.98 -3.88 22.78
C LYS A 167 -1.74 -3.09 22.37
N SER A 168 -1.11 -3.48 21.27
CA SER A 168 0.08 -2.84 20.70
C SER A 168 0.19 -3.03 19.20
N ARG A 169 0.71 -2.02 18.50
CA ARG A 169 1.14 -2.08 17.10
C ARG A 169 2.47 -1.36 16.92
N TYR A 170 3.24 -1.79 15.93
CA TYR A 170 4.58 -1.26 15.62
C TYR A 170 5.53 -1.11 16.82
N GLY A 171 5.39 -1.96 17.85
CA GLY A 171 6.20 -1.92 19.07
C GLY A 171 5.74 -0.91 20.14
N TRP A 172 4.59 -0.26 19.96
CA TRP A 172 4.03 0.74 20.88
C TRP A 172 2.69 0.26 21.46
N LYS A 173 2.48 0.52 22.76
CA LYS A 173 1.24 0.18 23.48
C LYS A 173 0.42 1.43 23.77
N HIS A 174 -0.91 1.30 23.79
CA HIS A 174 -1.80 2.35 24.28
C HIS A 174 -1.43 2.79 25.70
N LYS A 175 -1.11 1.82 26.58
CA LYS A 175 -0.61 2.06 27.95
C LYS A 175 0.52 3.09 28.02
N ASP A 176 1.50 2.96 27.13
CA ASP A 176 2.69 3.81 27.16
C ASP A 176 2.34 5.22 26.67
N ILE A 177 1.57 5.32 25.59
CA ILE A 177 1.09 6.60 25.03
C ILE A 177 0.26 7.36 26.08
N ILE A 178 -0.67 6.68 26.76
CA ILE A 178 -1.55 7.27 27.79
C ILE A 178 -0.73 7.83 28.95
N LYS A 179 0.25 7.06 29.43
CA LYS A 179 1.15 7.48 30.52
C LYS A 179 1.97 8.71 30.13
N LEU A 180 2.59 8.69 28.96
CA LEU A 180 3.41 9.79 28.46
C LEU A 180 2.58 11.06 28.22
N ALA A 181 1.32 10.92 27.81
CA ALA A 181 0.43 12.06 27.56
C ALA A 181 -0.23 12.64 28.82
N HIS A 182 -0.12 11.97 29.97
CA HIS A 182 -0.82 12.35 31.21
C HIS A 182 -2.33 12.53 30.97
N ILE A 183 -2.95 11.54 30.34
CA ILE A 183 -4.41 11.51 30.17
C ILE A 183 -5.06 11.32 31.53
N ARG A 184 -6.05 12.16 31.84
CA ARG A 184 -6.82 12.02 33.07
C ARG A 184 -7.79 10.85 32.92
N THR A 185 -7.83 10.01 33.95
CA THR A 185 -8.66 8.80 34.01
C THR A 185 -9.80 8.95 35.01
N THR A 186 -10.38 10.14 35.14
CA THR A 186 -11.46 10.41 36.11
C THR A 186 -12.65 11.08 35.43
N GLY A 187 -13.87 10.74 35.87
CA GLY A 187 -15.08 11.53 35.61
C GLY A 187 -15.86 11.23 34.32
N SER A 188 -15.72 10.03 33.72
CA SER A 188 -16.58 9.52 32.64
C SER A 188 -16.42 8.01 32.45
N ASP A 189 -17.31 7.35 31.70
CA ASP A 189 -17.18 5.92 31.36
C ASP A 189 -15.86 5.57 30.65
N ARG A 190 -15.16 6.56 30.07
CA ARG A 190 -13.81 6.39 29.51
C ARG A 190 -12.79 5.97 30.58
N GLU A 191 -13.03 6.28 31.85
CA GLU A 191 -12.19 5.84 32.97
C GLU A 191 -12.04 4.32 32.99
N ILE A 192 -13.14 3.58 32.79
CA ILE A 192 -13.15 2.12 32.75
C ILE A 192 -12.21 1.62 31.65
N VAL A 193 -12.30 2.21 30.46
CA VAL A 193 -11.48 1.85 29.30
C VAL A 193 -10.00 2.21 29.51
N PHE A 194 -9.71 3.39 30.04
CA PHE A 194 -8.32 3.76 30.33
C PHE A 194 -7.71 2.89 31.44
N LYS A 195 -8.48 2.53 32.48
CA LYS A 195 -8.05 1.56 33.49
C LYS A 195 -7.78 0.19 32.87
N TYR A 196 -8.65 -0.31 31.97
CA TYR A 196 -8.40 -1.52 31.19
C TYR A 196 -7.08 -1.45 30.42
N MET A 197 -6.85 -0.37 29.66
CA MET A 197 -5.62 -0.20 28.86
C MET A 197 -4.35 -0.12 29.74
N LEU A 198 -4.44 0.51 30.92
CA LEU A 198 -3.30 0.72 31.82
C LEU A 198 -2.95 -0.52 32.67
N PHE A 199 -3.98 -1.22 33.15
CA PHE A 199 -3.85 -2.23 34.21
C PHE A 199 -4.33 -3.62 33.81
N GLY A 200 -5.12 -3.74 32.75
CA GLY A 200 -5.74 -5.00 32.32
C GLY A 200 -7.04 -5.32 33.06
N PHE A 201 -7.74 -6.35 32.59
CA PHE A 201 -9.11 -6.67 33.02
C PHE A 201 -9.21 -7.11 34.49
N LYS A 202 -8.26 -7.92 34.98
CA LYS A 202 -8.27 -8.41 36.37
C LYS A 202 -8.28 -7.24 37.37
N LYS A 203 -7.35 -6.30 37.22
CA LYS A 203 -7.24 -5.13 38.08
C LYS A 203 -8.38 -4.13 37.86
N LEU A 204 -8.95 -4.08 36.66
CA LEU A 204 -10.17 -3.32 36.43
C LEU A 204 -11.31 -3.85 37.31
N LYS A 205 -11.59 -5.17 37.30
CA LYS A 205 -12.62 -5.78 38.16
C LYS A 205 -12.44 -5.48 39.64
N GLU A 206 -11.19 -5.49 40.13
CA GLU A 206 -10.85 -5.18 41.53
C GLU A 206 -11.08 -3.71 41.92
N THR A 207 -11.18 -2.78 40.95
CA THR A 207 -11.21 -1.33 41.19
C THR A 207 -12.51 -0.66 40.75
N LEU A 208 -13.55 -1.44 40.47
CA LEU A 208 -14.86 -0.94 40.07
C LEU A 208 -15.65 -0.38 41.26
N PRO A 209 -16.35 0.76 41.09
CA PRO A 209 -17.42 1.17 41.99
C PRO A 209 -18.57 0.15 42.00
N ASP A 210 -19.41 0.19 43.05
CA ASP A 210 -20.58 -0.67 43.22
C ASP A 210 -21.41 -0.77 41.92
N PRO A 211 -21.73 -1.98 41.43
CA PRO A 211 -22.52 -2.19 40.22
C PRO A 211 -23.80 -1.34 40.14
N ASN A 212 -24.44 -1.07 41.29
CA ASN A 212 -25.68 -0.30 41.37
C ASN A 212 -25.53 1.21 41.09
N THR A 213 -24.31 1.70 40.89
CA THR A 213 -24.01 3.12 40.60
C THR A 213 -23.43 3.36 39.20
N GLN A 214 -23.36 2.32 38.37
CA GLN A 214 -22.76 2.40 37.03
C GLN A 214 -23.79 2.84 35.99
N SER A 215 -23.32 3.53 34.95
CA SER A 215 -24.13 3.85 33.78
C SER A 215 -24.37 2.58 32.94
N GLU A 216 -25.43 2.56 32.14
CA GLU A 216 -25.70 1.48 31.17
C GLU A 216 -24.50 1.26 30.23
N THR A 217 -23.88 2.35 29.76
CA THR A 217 -22.68 2.29 28.91
C THR A 217 -21.49 1.66 29.63
N ALA A 218 -21.30 1.92 30.92
CA ALA A 218 -20.26 1.29 31.73
C ALA A 218 -20.47 -0.23 31.85
N GLU A 219 -21.71 -0.68 32.07
CA GLU A 219 -22.05 -2.10 32.12
C GLU A 219 -21.82 -2.79 30.78
N GLU A 220 -22.23 -2.17 29.66
CA GLU A 220 -22.00 -2.70 28.32
C GLU A 220 -20.50 -2.89 28.03
N ILE A 221 -19.68 -1.90 28.37
CA ILE A 221 -18.23 -1.97 28.21
C ILE A 221 -17.62 -3.09 29.06
N MET A 222 -18.11 -3.25 30.28
CA MET A 222 -17.66 -4.33 31.17
C MET A 222 -18.01 -5.71 30.62
N LYS A 223 -19.26 -5.92 30.16
CA LYS A 223 -19.72 -7.15 29.49
C LYS A 223 -18.91 -7.43 28.22
N PHE A 224 -18.61 -6.39 27.44
CA PHE A 224 -17.78 -6.49 26.24
C PHE A 224 -16.35 -6.95 26.59
N PHE A 225 -15.69 -6.30 27.55
CA PHE A 225 -14.34 -6.70 27.96
C PHE A 225 -14.30 -8.12 28.53
N GLU A 226 -15.30 -8.50 29.34
CA GLU A 226 -15.41 -9.87 29.85
C GLU A 226 -15.46 -10.88 28.72
N SER A 227 -16.35 -10.66 27.75
CA SER A 227 -16.55 -11.57 26.63
C SER A 227 -15.31 -11.69 25.74
N VAL A 228 -14.57 -10.59 25.52
CA VAL A 228 -13.31 -10.61 24.77
C VAL A 228 -12.20 -11.32 25.54
N GLU A 229 -12.10 -11.15 26.86
CA GLU A 229 -11.12 -11.89 27.67
C GLU A 229 -11.47 -13.38 27.74
N ASP A 230 -12.75 -13.73 27.83
CA ASP A 230 -13.24 -15.10 27.74
C ASP A 230 -12.83 -15.77 26.43
N LEU A 231 -12.95 -15.06 25.29
CA LEU A 231 -12.53 -15.58 23.98
C LEU A 231 -11.04 -15.97 23.96
N LYS A 232 -10.16 -15.19 24.60
CA LYS A 232 -8.71 -15.47 24.61
C LYS A 232 -8.36 -16.80 25.27
N HIS A 233 -9.16 -17.21 26.24
CA HIS A 233 -8.96 -18.45 26.99
C HIS A 233 -9.91 -19.57 26.57
N CYS A 234 -10.86 -19.28 25.68
CA CYS A 234 -11.81 -20.25 25.17
C CYS A 234 -11.08 -21.39 24.44
N LYS A 235 -11.53 -22.62 24.69
CA LYS A 235 -11.07 -23.84 24.00
C LYS A 235 -12.16 -24.45 23.13
N ASP A 236 -13.40 -24.00 23.29
CA ASP A 236 -14.55 -24.45 22.52
C ASP A 236 -14.70 -23.59 21.26
N ARG A 237 -14.60 -24.25 20.11
CA ARG A 237 -14.74 -23.64 18.79
C ARG A 237 -16.13 -23.06 18.54
N ILE A 238 -17.20 -23.68 19.06
CA ILE A 238 -18.58 -23.22 18.84
C ILE A 238 -18.87 -21.99 19.68
N ARG A 239 -18.51 -22.02 20.97
CA ARG A 239 -18.59 -20.83 21.83
C ARG A 239 -17.75 -19.67 21.29
N SER A 240 -16.54 -19.95 20.80
CA SER A 240 -15.68 -18.91 20.20
C SER A 240 -16.32 -18.28 18.97
N ALA A 241 -16.88 -19.10 18.07
CA ALA A 241 -17.63 -18.64 16.91
C ALA A 241 -18.83 -17.75 17.30
N ALA A 242 -19.62 -18.17 18.30
CA ALA A 242 -20.77 -17.40 18.78
C ALA A 242 -20.38 -16.04 19.39
N LEU A 243 -19.24 -15.97 20.08
CA LEU A 243 -18.70 -14.70 20.59
C LEU A 243 -18.24 -13.77 19.47
N ILE A 244 -17.61 -14.32 18.42
CA ILE A 244 -17.17 -13.54 17.26
C ILE A 244 -18.36 -12.90 16.55
N ASP A 245 -19.42 -13.67 16.36
CA ASP A 245 -20.64 -13.22 15.68
C ASP A 245 -21.40 -12.17 16.52
N SER A 246 -21.72 -12.50 17.78
CA SER A 246 -22.54 -11.64 18.64
C SER A 246 -21.89 -10.29 18.97
N LEU A 247 -20.56 -10.23 19.02
CA LEU A 247 -19.81 -9.01 19.33
C LEU A 247 -19.21 -8.33 18.08
N ASN A 248 -19.44 -8.91 16.89
CA ASN A 248 -18.86 -8.47 15.62
C ASN A 248 -17.33 -8.29 15.70
N LEU A 249 -16.64 -9.32 16.20
CA LEU A 249 -15.19 -9.28 16.39
C LEU A 249 -14.44 -9.51 15.07
N THR A 250 -13.33 -8.80 14.91
CA THR A 250 -12.45 -8.91 13.75
C THR A 250 -11.41 -10.02 13.93
N LEU A 251 -10.71 -10.38 12.84
CA LEU A 251 -9.63 -11.35 12.84
C LEU A 251 -8.56 -11.10 13.93
N ASP A 252 -8.29 -9.82 14.24
CA ASP A 252 -7.29 -9.42 15.24
C ASP A 252 -7.68 -9.75 16.69
N HIS A 253 -8.98 -9.90 16.97
CA HIS A 253 -9.47 -10.30 18.29
C HIS A 253 -9.30 -11.81 18.54
N VAL A 254 -9.19 -12.60 17.47
CA VAL A 254 -9.26 -14.05 17.55
C VAL A 254 -7.88 -14.61 17.91
N PRO A 255 -7.76 -15.39 19.01
CA PRO A 255 -6.48 -15.94 19.42
C PRO A 255 -5.99 -17.00 18.42
N GLU A 256 -4.67 -17.10 18.27
CA GLU A 256 -4.05 -17.90 17.20
C GLU A 256 -4.48 -19.37 17.22
N HIS A 257 -4.64 -19.97 18.41
CA HIS A 257 -5.07 -21.35 18.56
C HIS A 257 -6.50 -21.61 18.09
N MET A 258 -7.33 -20.57 17.95
CA MET A 258 -8.70 -20.65 17.41
C MET A 258 -8.73 -20.51 15.88
N LEU A 259 -7.73 -19.89 15.26
CA LEU A 259 -7.66 -19.66 13.81
C LEU A 259 -7.37 -20.93 12.98
N LYS A 260 -7.36 -22.10 13.61
CA LYS A 260 -7.23 -23.42 12.98
C LYS A 260 -8.57 -24.13 12.76
N PHE A 261 -9.67 -23.56 13.22
CA PHE A 261 -11.01 -24.18 13.15
C PHE A 261 -11.87 -23.56 12.06
N GLU A 262 -12.56 -24.41 11.31
CA GLU A 262 -13.41 -24.01 10.18
C GLU A 262 -14.61 -23.18 10.65
N GLU A 263 -15.16 -23.50 11.83
CA GLU A 263 -16.30 -22.80 12.44
C GLU A 263 -15.97 -21.33 12.71
N VAL A 264 -14.77 -21.06 13.24
CA VAL A 264 -14.31 -19.68 13.51
C VAL A 264 -14.18 -18.88 12.21
N TRP A 265 -13.57 -19.47 11.18
CA TRP A 265 -13.44 -18.80 9.89
C TRP A 265 -14.78 -18.57 9.20
N ASN A 266 -15.76 -19.46 9.42
CA ASN A 266 -17.08 -19.33 8.81
C ASN A 266 -17.78 -18.05 9.24
N LEU A 267 -17.59 -17.60 10.49
CA LEU A 267 -18.16 -16.34 10.98
C LEU A 267 -17.32 -15.15 10.51
N LEU A 268 -16.00 -15.27 10.56
CA LEU A 268 -15.09 -14.22 10.10
C LEU A 268 -15.30 -13.87 8.62
N VAL A 269 -15.41 -14.86 7.72
CA VAL A 269 -15.59 -14.61 6.29
C VAL A 269 -16.91 -13.89 6.00
N SER A 270 -17.97 -14.16 6.77
CA SER A 270 -19.27 -13.50 6.61
C SER A 270 -19.22 -11.99 6.88
N SER A 271 -18.33 -11.52 7.76
CA SER A 271 -18.21 -10.10 8.13
C SER A 271 -17.02 -9.39 7.46
N MET A 272 -16.13 -10.14 6.81
CA MET A 272 -14.94 -9.59 6.15
C MET A 272 -15.29 -8.82 4.87
N SER A 273 -14.52 -7.77 4.61
CA SER A 273 -14.51 -7.12 3.29
C SER A 273 -13.87 -8.05 2.25
N LEU A 274 -14.16 -7.84 0.97
CA LEU A 274 -13.58 -8.61 -0.12
C LEU A 274 -12.05 -8.50 -0.12
N SER A 275 -11.50 -7.31 0.12
CA SER A 275 -10.05 -7.12 0.26
C SER A 275 -9.42 -7.97 1.37
N MET A 276 -10.13 -8.16 2.49
CA MET A 276 -9.66 -9.02 3.59
C MET A 276 -9.73 -10.50 3.24
N ILE A 277 -10.78 -10.92 2.52
CA ILE A 277 -10.94 -12.28 2.01
C ILE A 277 -9.80 -12.60 1.03
N LEU A 278 -9.54 -11.74 0.04
CA LEU A 278 -8.44 -11.93 -0.94
C LEU A 278 -7.07 -12.07 -0.25
N LYS A 279 -6.79 -11.21 0.75
CA LYS A 279 -5.54 -11.27 1.55
C LYS A 279 -5.40 -12.57 2.36
N ASN A 280 -6.50 -13.17 2.79
CA ASN A 280 -6.50 -14.38 3.61
C ASN A 280 -6.85 -15.66 2.82
N LEU A 281 -7.19 -15.57 1.54
CA LEU A 281 -7.69 -16.70 0.75
C LEU A 281 -6.74 -17.89 0.77
N GLN A 282 -5.45 -17.66 0.57
CA GLN A 282 -4.45 -18.73 0.63
C GLN A 282 -4.32 -19.33 2.02
N ARG A 283 -4.53 -18.54 3.09
CA ARG A 283 -4.52 -19.07 4.47
C ARG A 283 -5.70 -20.01 4.69
N ILE A 284 -6.90 -19.60 4.28
CA ILE A 284 -8.13 -20.40 4.35
C ILE A 284 -7.96 -21.69 3.53
N HIS A 285 -7.36 -21.58 2.36
CA HIS A 285 -7.05 -22.72 1.49
C HIS A 285 -6.07 -23.72 2.11
N ASN A 286 -4.94 -23.23 2.63
CA ASN A 286 -3.94 -24.08 3.26
C ASN A 286 -4.49 -24.82 4.50
N LEU A 287 -5.55 -24.32 5.12
CA LEU A 287 -6.26 -24.98 6.23
C LEU A 287 -7.26 -26.04 5.76
N GLY A 288 -7.51 -26.17 4.46
CA GLY A 288 -8.41 -27.19 3.90
C GLY A 288 -9.90 -26.86 3.98
N PHE A 289 -10.26 -25.59 4.18
CA PHE A 289 -11.66 -25.18 4.34
C PHE A 289 -12.42 -24.99 3.01
N LEU A 290 -11.71 -24.83 1.89
CA LEU A 290 -12.31 -24.55 0.58
C LEU A 290 -12.62 -25.84 -0.19
N LYS A 291 -13.47 -26.68 0.39
CA LYS A 291 -13.92 -27.95 -0.21
C LYS A 291 -14.97 -27.71 -1.30
N SER A 292 -15.08 -28.60 -2.28
CA SER A 292 -16.15 -28.56 -3.29
C SER A 292 -17.52 -28.56 -2.61
N ASN A 293 -18.40 -27.63 -3.02
CA ASN A 293 -19.74 -27.41 -2.43
C ASN A 293 -19.76 -27.19 -0.90
N GLY A 294 -18.63 -26.79 -0.30
CA GLY A 294 -18.55 -26.47 1.12
C GLY A 294 -19.13 -25.09 1.44
N ALA A 295 -19.71 -24.91 2.63
CA ALA A 295 -20.29 -23.65 3.07
C ALA A 295 -19.30 -22.47 3.02
N MET A 296 -18.03 -22.70 3.38
CA MET A 296 -16.96 -21.70 3.28
C MET A 296 -16.70 -21.28 1.83
N THR A 297 -16.66 -22.26 0.91
CA THR A 297 -16.45 -22.02 -0.53
C THR A 297 -17.57 -21.15 -1.07
N LEU A 298 -18.84 -21.47 -0.74
CA LEU A 298 -20.00 -20.69 -1.17
C LEU A 298 -19.91 -19.25 -0.68
N LYS A 299 -19.56 -19.02 0.60
CA LYS A 299 -19.38 -17.65 1.12
C LYS A 299 -18.28 -16.86 0.42
N VAL A 300 -17.16 -17.53 0.08
CA VAL A 300 -16.09 -16.90 -0.69
C VAL A 300 -16.57 -16.54 -2.09
N LEU A 301 -17.29 -17.45 -2.77
CA LEU A 301 -17.88 -17.20 -4.08
C LEU A 301 -18.90 -16.05 -4.04
N ASP A 302 -19.78 -16.04 -3.04
CA ASP A 302 -20.75 -14.96 -2.83
C ASP A 302 -20.07 -13.60 -2.65
N SER A 303 -18.89 -13.57 -2.01
CA SER A 303 -18.12 -12.34 -1.84
C SER A 303 -17.46 -11.84 -3.15
N LEU A 304 -17.14 -12.76 -4.07
CA LEU A 304 -16.49 -12.51 -5.36
C LEU A 304 -17.51 -12.06 -6.40
N ASN A 305 -18.11 -10.88 -6.18
CA ASN A 305 -19.12 -10.32 -7.05
C ASN A 305 -18.80 -8.87 -7.47
N PRO A 306 -19.35 -8.40 -8.61
CA PRO A 306 -19.13 -7.05 -9.12
C PRO A 306 -19.39 -5.90 -8.12
N GLN A 307 -20.43 -6.03 -7.29
CA GLN A 307 -20.81 -4.96 -6.34
C GLN A 307 -19.71 -4.71 -5.31
N ASN A 308 -19.15 -5.79 -4.76
CA ASN A 308 -18.05 -5.70 -3.79
C ASN A 308 -16.78 -5.15 -4.44
N VAL A 309 -16.45 -5.59 -5.67
CA VAL A 309 -15.30 -5.10 -6.44
C VAL A 309 -15.37 -3.59 -6.65
N THR A 310 -16.52 -3.08 -7.13
CA THR A 310 -16.72 -1.65 -7.35
C THR A 310 -16.74 -0.85 -6.05
N LYS A 311 -17.42 -1.35 -5.01
CA LYS A 311 -17.52 -0.67 -3.70
C LYS A 311 -16.15 -0.48 -3.05
N GLU A 312 -15.30 -1.49 -3.10
CA GLU A 312 -13.95 -1.44 -2.53
C GLU A 312 -12.90 -0.91 -3.51
N LYS A 313 -13.27 -0.67 -4.78
CA LYS A 313 -12.37 -0.19 -5.86
C LYS A 313 -11.13 -1.07 -6.02
N ILE A 314 -11.33 -2.39 -6.07
CA ILE A 314 -10.22 -3.35 -6.09
C ILE A 314 -9.55 -3.36 -7.47
N HIS A 315 -8.25 -3.07 -7.52
CA HIS A 315 -7.49 -3.10 -8.78
C HIS A 315 -7.34 -4.54 -9.33
N PRO A 316 -7.34 -4.73 -10.66
CA PRO A 316 -7.03 -6.02 -11.30
C PRO A 316 -5.74 -6.70 -10.80
N ALA A 317 -4.75 -5.90 -10.40
CA ALA A 317 -3.50 -6.40 -9.82
C ALA A 317 -3.70 -7.26 -8.58
N VAL A 318 -4.66 -6.90 -7.72
CA VAL A 318 -4.98 -7.67 -6.51
C VAL A 318 -5.50 -9.05 -6.89
N PHE A 319 -6.38 -9.14 -7.89
CA PHE A 319 -6.91 -10.42 -8.37
C PHE A 319 -5.83 -11.28 -9.03
N LEU A 320 -4.95 -10.69 -9.85
CA LEU A 320 -3.86 -11.43 -10.49
C LEU A 320 -2.91 -12.03 -9.45
N ILE A 321 -2.47 -11.21 -8.49
CA ILE A 321 -1.62 -11.66 -7.39
C ILE A 321 -2.34 -12.74 -6.58
N THR A 322 -3.62 -12.55 -6.28
CA THR A 322 -4.42 -13.50 -5.48
C THR A 322 -4.58 -14.84 -6.18
N VAL A 323 -4.98 -14.88 -7.46
CA VAL A 323 -5.16 -16.13 -8.20
C VAL A 323 -3.85 -16.87 -8.38
N LYS A 324 -2.74 -16.15 -8.63
CA LYS A 324 -1.40 -16.76 -8.75
C LYS A 324 -0.91 -17.32 -7.43
N ASN A 325 -1.15 -16.64 -6.32
CA ASN A 325 -0.85 -17.13 -4.98
C ASN A 325 -1.72 -18.32 -4.57
N TYR A 326 -3.00 -18.32 -4.97
CA TYR A 326 -3.94 -19.40 -4.71
C TYR A 326 -3.58 -20.67 -5.49
N LEU A 327 -3.25 -20.54 -6.78
CA LEU A 327 -2.82 -21.67 -7.63
C LEU A 327 -1.48 -22.26 -7.19
N ASN A 328 -0.55 -21.43 -6.74
CA ASN A 328 0.79 -21.83 -6.27
C ASN A 328 0.88 -21.89 -4.74
N ALA A 329 -0.21 -22.31 -4.09
CA ALA A 329 -0.29 -22.38 -2.64
C ALA A 329 0.72 -23.35 -2.01
N GLY A 330 0.75 -23.44 -0.68
CA GLY A 330 1.66 -24.31 0.08
C GLY A 330 2.86 -23.61 0.71
N LYS A 331 3.47 -22.62 0.04
CA LYS A 331 4.54 -21.78 0.64
C LYS A 331 3.95 -20.60 1.43
N SER A 332 4.64 -20.17 2.48
CA SER A 332 4.29 -18.89 3.13
C SER A 332 4.45 -17.73 2.14
N LEU A 333 3.48 -16.80 2.15
CA LEU A 333 3.52 -15.58 1.33
C LEU A 333 4.51 -14.54 1.86
N SER A 334 4.57 -14.34 3.18
CA SER A 334 5.59 -13.44 3.77
C SER A 334 6.98 -14.05 3.62
N TYR A 335 7.91 -13.23 3.14
CA TYR A 335 9.33 -13.54 3.03
C TYR A 335 9.92 -13.96 4.38
N GLU A 336 9.62 -13.27 5.47
CA GLU A 336 10.18 -13.59 6.79
C GLU A 336 9.69 -14.95 7.27
N LYS A 337 8.38 -15.23 7.10
CA LYS A 337 7.79 -16.53 7.44
C LYS A 337 8.36 -17.65 6.58
N ARG A 338 8.73 -17.35 5.33
CA ARG A 338 9.39 -18.31 4.45
C ARG A 338 10.81 -18.58 4.92
N LYS A 339 11.61 -17.54 5.17
CA LYS A 339 12.99 -17.62 5.67
C LYS A 339 13.09 -18.41 6.98
N ILE A 340 12.23 -18.12 7.96
CA ILE A 340 12.18 -18.85 9.23
C ILE A 340 11.86 -20.34 9.01
N LYS A 341 10.94 -20.66 8.09
CA LYS A 341 10.56 -22.05 7.79
C LYS A 341 11.65 -22.81 7.03
N GLU A 342 12.30 -22.17 6.07
CA GLU A 342 13.44 -22.73 5.34
C GLU A 342 14.58 -23.04 6.31
N GLN A 343 14.86 -22.13 7.26
CA GLN A 343 15.81 -22.36 8.35
C GLN A 343 15.40 -23.54 9.25
N ALA A 344 14.09 -23.71 9.51
CA ALA A 344 13.57 -24.78 10.34
C ALA A 344 13.55 -26.17 9.65
N LYS A 345 13.85 -26.27 8.34
CA LYS A 345 13.89 -27.52 7.54
C LYS A 345 12.65 -28.43 7.69
N LYS A 346 11.48 -27.89 8.05
CA LYS A 346 10.25 -28.69 8.18
C LYS A 346 9.59 -28.86 6.80
N PRO A 347 9.37 -30.09 6.30
CA PRO A 347 8.61 -30.28 5.08
C PRO A 347 7.16 -29.82 5.30
N LEU A 348 6.63 -29.05 4.35
CA LEU A 348 5.24 -28.60 4.39
C LEU A 348 4.35 -29.74 3.87
N PRO A 349 3.20 -30.04 4.52
CA PRO A 349 2.21 -30.86 3.86
C PRO A 349 1.82 -30.19 2.55
N SER A 350 1.67 -30.98 1.49
CA SER A 350 1.20 -30.45 0.21
C SER A 350 -0.16 -29.79 0.45
N PRO A 351 -0.34 -28.53 0.00
CA PRO A 351 -1.63 -27.87 0.13
C PRO A 351 -2.70 -28.68 -0.62
N PRO A 352 -3.98 -28.53 -0.24
CA PRO A 352 -5.08 -29.04 -1.05
C PRO A 352 -4.98 -28.51 -2.49
N LYS A 353 -5.59 -29.21 -3.44
CA LYS A 353 -5.72 -28.68 -4.80
C LYS A 353 -6.64 -27.45 -4.77
N ALA A 354 -6.27 -26.39 -5.48
CA ALA A 354 -7.10 -25.19 -5.64
C ALA A 354 -8.50 -25.56 -6.16
N ASN A 355 -9.55 -24.96 -5.58
CA ASN A 355 -10.92 -25.15 -6.03
C ASN A 355 -11.11 -24.39 -7.35
N LYS A 356 -11.53 -25.10 -8.40
CA LYS A 356 -11.70 -24.55 -9.75
C LYS A 356 -12.75 -23.43 -9.79
N GLU A 357 -13.86 -23.54 -9.07
CA GLU A 357 -14.91 -22.52 -9.05
C GLU A 357 -14.39 -21.18 -8.52
N ILE A 358 -13.52 -21.22 -7.50
CA ILE A 358 -12.88 -20.02 -6.96
C ILE A 358 -11.88 -19.45 -7.95
N VAL A 359 -11.10 -20.30 -8.65
CA VAL A 359 -10.16 -19.85 -9.68
C VAL A 359 -10.91 -19.15 -10.81
N ASP A 360 -12.01 -19.75 -11.30
CA ASP A 360 -12.82 -19.20 -12.37
C ASP A 360 -13.45 -17.85 -11.93
N ALA A 361 -14.04 -17.80 -10.73
CA ALA A 361 -14.59 -16.56 -10.16
C ALA A 361 -13.53 -15.46 -9.97
N LEU A 362 -12.30 -15.80 -9.57
CA LEU A 362 -11.21 -14.84 -9.47
C LEU A 362 -10.81 -14.26 -10.84
N TYR A 363 -10.81 -15.07 -11.89
CA TYR A 363 -10.55 -14.59 -13.25
C TYR A 363 -11.70 -13.76 -13.80
N ASP A 364 -12.94 -14.10 -13.47
CA ASP A 364 -14.11 -13.28 -13.82
C ASP A 364 -14.03 -11.91 -13.13
N MET A 365 -13.71 -11.87 -11.83
CA MET A 365 -13.53 -10.62 -11.11
C MET A 365 -12.31 -9.83 -11.56
N LEU A 366 -11.23 -10.51 -11.98
CA LEU A 366 -10.09 -9.87 -12.63
C LEU A 366 -10.53 -9.15 -13.91
N ASN A 367 -11.27 -9.81 -14.80
CA ASN A 367 -11.76 -9.19 -16.03
C ASN A 367 -12.77 -8.06 -15.74
N PHE A 368 -13.66 -8.24 -14.78
CA PHE A 368 -14.61 -7.20 -14.38
C PHE A 368 -13.91 -5.96 -13.82
N SER A 369 -12.86 -6.14 -13.00
CA SER A 369 -12.18 -5.03 -12.31
C SER A 369 -11.51 -4.00 -13.23
N PHE A 370 -11.26 -4.33 -14.51
CA PHE A 370 -10.78 -3.33 -15.48
C PHE A 370 -11.83 -2.28 -15.82
N SER A 371 -13.13 -2.59 -15.66
CA SER A 371 -14.23 -1.71 -16.09
C SER A 371 -14.39 -0.43 -15.25
N HIS A 372 -13.83 -0.38 -14.04
CA HIS A 372 -13.94 0.75 -13.12
C HIS A 372 -12.64 1.53 -12.93
N LEU A 373 -11.62 1.25 -13.76
CA LEU A 373 -10.39 2.02 -13.78
C LEU A 373 -10.67 3.44 -14.28
N GLN A 374 -9.94 4.43 -13.77
CA GLN A 374 -10.16 5.84 -14.11
C GLN A 374 -9.13 6.32 -15.11
N ALA A 375 -9.59 6.87 -16.23
CA ALA A 375 -8.70 7.45 -17.24
C ALA A 375 -7.93 8.65 -16.67
N THR A 376 -6.67 8.74 -17.09
CA THR A 376 -5.81 9.93 -17.00
C THR A 376 -5.97 10.82 -18.22
N ASN A 377 -6.53 10.28 -19.32
CA ASN A 377 -6.68 10.94 -20.62
C ASN A 377 -5.35 11.33 -21.28
N HIS A 378 -4.29 10.59 -20.97
CA HIS A 378 -2.96 10.76 -21.58
C HIS A 378 -2.77 9.76 -22.73
N ARG A 379 -1.81 10.06 -23.62
CA ARG A 379 -1.42 9.14 -24.69
C ARG A 379 -0.23 8.31 -24.25
N TYR A 380 -0.40 7.00 -24.27
CA TYR A 380 0.57 6.05 -23.75
C TYR A 380 1.29 5.32 -24.88
N PHE A 381 2.61 5.25 -24.77
CA PHE A 381 3.44 4.31 -25.52
C PHE A 381 4.02 3.29 -24.55
N ILE A 382 3.74 2.02 -24.77
CA ILE A 382 4.13 0.92 -23.88
C ILE A 382 5.06 -0.01 -24.65
N ALA A 383 6.32 -0.05 -24.25
CA ALA A 383 7.30 -0.99 -24.76
C ALA A 383 7.37 -2.20 -23.81
N ILE A 384 7.01 -3.38 -24.31
CA ILE A 384 6.97 -4.61 -23.51
C ILE A 384 7.98 -5.65 -24.00
N ASP A 385 8.86 -6.06 -23.10
CA ASP A 385 9.71 -7.23 -23.27
C ASP A 385 8.85 -8.50 -23.20
N THR A 386 8.84 -9.26 -24.29
CA THR A 386 8.14 -10.55 -24.42
C THR A 386 9.13 -11.71 -24.48
N SER A 387 10.36 -11.50 -23.99
CA SER A 387 11.39 -12.52 -24.00
C SER A 387 11.05 -13.69 -23.11
N ARG A 388 11.71 -14.82 -23.36
CA ARG A 388 11.58 -16.02 -22.53
C ARG A 388 11.89 -15.75 -21.05
N ARG A 389 12.84 -14.83 -20.78
CA ARG A 389 13.21 -14.41 -19.41
C ARG A 389 12.02 -13.84 -18.65
N MET A 390 11.22 -12.99 -19.28
CA MET A 390 10.02 -12.40 -18.68
C MET A 390 8.98 -13.46 -18.26
N ILE A 391 8.90 -14.57 -18.98
CA ILE A 391 7.94 -15.66 -18.70
C ILE A 391 8.47 -16.58 -17.59
N GLU A 392 9.77 -16.86 -17.59
CA GLU A 392 10.40 -17.79 -16.64
C GLU A 392 10.70 -17.14 -15.28
N ASN A 393 10.96 -15.83 -15.24
CA ASN A 393 11.28 -15.12 -14.01
C ASN A 393 10.03 -14.63 -13.28
N GLY A 394 9.96 -14.95 -11.98
CA GLY A 394 8.97 -14.38 -11.07
C GLY A 394 9.28 -12.93 -10.72
N CYS A 395 8.25 -12.10 -10.59
CA CYS A 395 8.41 -10.71 -10.16
C CYS A 395 9.07 -10.61 -8.79
N TRP A 396 9.92 -9.60 -8.61
CA TRP A 396 10.48 -9.32 -7.29
C TRP A 396 9.35 -8.92 -6.32
N ARG A 397 9.38 -9.50 -5.11
CA ARG A 397 8.34 -9.42 -4.05
C ARG A 397 6.97 -10.05 -4.37
N ASN A 398 6.71 -10.51 -5.60
CA ASN A 398 5.52 -11.27 -5.97
C ASN A 398 5.85 -12.44 -6.91
N GLY A 399 6.79 -13.32 -6.51
CA GLY A 399 7.39 -14.34 -7.39
C GLY A 399 6.48 -15.45 -7.91
N ASN A 400 5.19 -15.49 -7.55
CA ASN A 400 4.20 -16.38 -8.18
C ASN A 400 3.58 -15.76 -9.44
N VAL A 401 3.70 -14.44 -9.61
CA VAL A 401 3.39 -13.71 -10.84
C VAL A 401 4.70 -13.61 -11.62
N ASN A 402 4.73 -14.00 -12.88
CA ASN A 402 5.91 -13.77 -13.71
C ASN A 402 5.93 -12.35 -14.29
N ALA A 403 7.10 -11.88 -14.71
CA ALA A 403 7.27 -10.52 -15.22
C ALA A 403 6.44 -10.24 -16.47
N PHE A 404 6.25 -11.23 -17.35
CA PHE A 404 5.39 -11.11 -18.52
C PHE A 404 3.91 -10.89 -18.14
N GLU A 405 3.39 -11.62 -17.16
CA GLU A 405 2.02 -11.46 -16.63
C GLU A 405 1.81 -10.08 -16.02
N ALA A 406 2.76 -9.60 -15.23
CA ALA A 406 2.72 -8.27 -14.63
C ALA A 406 2.79 -7.16 -15.70
N GLY A 407 3.67 -7.30 -16.69
CA GLY A 407 3.77 -6.37 -17.81
C GLY A 407 2.49 -6.33 -18.64
N CYS A 408 1.93 -7.50 -18.98
CA CYS A 408 0.65 -7.59 -19.67
C CYS A 408 -0.48 -6.96 -18.88
N LEU A 409 -0.51 -7.12 -17.55
CA LEU A 409 -1.53 -6.54 -16.71
C LEU A 409 -1.49 -5.01 -16.75
N ILE A 410 -0.30 -4.41 -16.62
CA ILE A 410 -0.13 -2.95 -16.71
C ILE A 410 -0.59 -2.45 -18.09
N ALA A 411 -0.15 -3.12 -19.16
CA ALA A 411 -0.50 -2.73 -20.52
C ALA A 411 -2.00 -2.87 -20.81
N TYR A 412 -2.60 -3.98 -20.39
CA TYR A 412 -4.01 -4.25 -20.58
C TYR A 412 -4.90 -3.32 -19.75
N SER A 413 -4.46 -2.94 -18.54
CA SER A 413 -5.16 -1.93 -17.72
C SER A 413 -5.27 -0.60 -18.46
N LEU A 414 -4.19 -0.16 -19.12
CA LEU A 414 -4.19 1.08 -19.89
C LEU A 414 -5.02 0.97 -21.17
N ILE A 415 -4.94 -0.15 -21.92
CA ILE A 415 -5.79 -0.35 -23.11
C ILE A 415 -7.28 -0.26 -22.78
N ARG A 416 -7.71 -0.86 -21.66
CA ARG A 416 -9.12 -0.87 -21.25
C ARG A 416 -9.62 0.46 -20.72
N THR A 417 -8.74 1.41 -20.44
CA THR A 417 -9.07 2.66 -19.74
C THR A 417 -8.81 3.90 -20.59
N GLU A 418 -7.74 3.91 -21.39
CA GLU A 418 -7.27 5.07 -22.13
C GLU A 418 -7.60 4.95 -23.62
N LYS A 419 -8.00 6.06 -24.23
CA LYS A 419 -8.36 6.10 -25.66
C LYS A 419 -7.17 5.89 -26.59
N ASN A 420 -5.97 6.26 -26.14
CA ASN A 420 -4.78 6.31 -26.98
C ASN A 420 -3.63 5.55 -26.33
N VAL A 421 -3.54 4.26 -26.65
CA VAL A 421 -2.46 3.38 -26.17
C VAL A 421 -1.84 2.69 -27.35
N THR A 422 -0.51 2.76 -27.45
CA THR A 422 0.27 1.98 -28.42
C THR A 422 1.13 0.99 -27.67
N ILE A 423 1.03 -0.30 -28.00
CA ILE A 423 1.92 -1.33 -27.50
C ILE A 423 2.98 -1.63 -28.57
N ALA A 424 4.23 -1.59 -28.17
CA ALA A 424 5.36 -1.96 -29.00
C ALA A 424 6.06 -3.18 -28.41
N THR A 425 6.34 -4.16 -29.28
CA THR A 425 7.14 -5.34 -28.94
C THR A 425 7.95 -5.75 -30.16
N PHE A 426 8.76 -6.79 -30.04
CA PHE A 426 9.53 -7.32 -31.16
C PHE A 426 8.85 -8.56 -31.74
N LYS A 427 8.96 -8.70 -33.07
CA LYS A 427 8.58 -9.91 -33.80
C LYS A 427 9.63 -10.21 -34.85
N ASN A 428 10.20 -11.42 -34.80
CA ASN A 428 11.24 -11.88 -35.74
C ASN A 428 12.42 -10.88 -35.86
N SER A 429 12.88 -10.33 -34.74
CA SER A 429 13.97 -9.33 -34.67
C SER A 429 13.68 -7.99 -35.36
N VAL A 430 12.45 -7.76 -35.84
CA VAL A 430 11.96 -6.47 -36.34
C VAL A 430 11.06 -5.84 -35.27
N VAL A 431 11.14 -4.53 -35.12
CA VAL A 431 10.22 -3.77 -34.27
C VAL A 431 8.82 -3.83 -34.89
N GLU A 432 7.87 -4.48 -34.22
CA GLU A 432 6.47 -4.45 -34.61
C GLU A 432 5.70 -3.64 -33.56
N SER A 433 5.23 -2.45 -33.95
CA SER A 433 4.21 -1.77 -33.15
C SER A 433 2.92 -2.56 -33.31
N VAL A 434 2.54 -3.32 -32.29
CA VAL A 434 1.21 -3.92 -32.23
C VAL A 434 0.29 -2.78 -31.79
N ILE A 435 -0.19 -2.03 -32.77
CA ILE A 435 -1.27 -1.07 -32.53
C ILE A 435 -2.51 -1.91 -32.23
N ILE A 436 -2.86 -1.94 -30.96
CA ILE A 436 -4.05 -2.58 -30.42
C ILE A 436 -5.00 -1.40 -30.20
N ASN A 437 -5.80 -1.05 -31.21
CA ASN A 437 -6.75 0.05 -31.09
C ASN A 437 -7.82 -0.33 -30.06
N ALA A 438 -8.15 0.58 -29.15
CA ALA A 438 -9.11 0.33 -28.07
C ALA A 438 -10.47 -0.19 -28.58
N ASP A 439 -10.88 0.21 -29.79
CA ASP A 439 -12.17 -0.14 -30.40
C ASP A 439 -12.27 -1.61 -30.86
N ASP A 440 -11.17 -2.36 -30.97
CA ASP A 440 -11.16 -3.77 -31.41
C ASP A 440 -11.44 -4.78 -30.27
N HIS A 441 -11.78 -4.31 -29.05
CA HIS A 441 -11.48 -5.09 -27.82
C HIS A 441 -12.57 -5.23 -26.77
N ASP A 442 -13.84 -4.89 -27.02
CA ASP A 442 -14.88 -5.03 -25.99
C ASP A 442 -14.97 -6.47 -25.42
N ASP A 443 -14.69 -7.50 -26.23
CA ASP A 443 -14.80 -8.92 -25.85
C ASP A 443 -13.49 -9.65 -25.51
N LEU A 444 -12.32 -9.01 -25.65
CA LEU A 444 -11.04 -9.70 -25.38
C LEU A 444 -10.84 -9.85 -23.87
N THR A 445 -10.62 -11.06 -23.36
CA THR A 445 -10.26 -11.28 -21.94
C THR A 445 -8.76 -11.06 -21.69
N PHE A 446 -8.38 -10.80 -20.44
CA PHE A 446 -6.97 -10.65 -20.05
C PHE A 446 -6.10 -11.86 -20.45
N LEU A 447 -6.62 -13.08 -20.27
CA LEU A 447 -5.91 -14.31 -20.64
C LEU A 447 -5.70 -14.42 -22.16
N GLN A 448 -6.70 -14.03 -22.96
CA GLN A 448 -6.58 -14.03 -24.42
C GLN A 448 -5.61 -12.95 -24.89
N PHE A 449 -5.61 -11.77 -24.26
CA PHE A 449 -4.63 -10.72 -24.50
C PHE A 449 -3.19 -11.20 -24.26
N MET A 450 -2.93 -11.84 -23.11
CA MET A 450 -1.61 -12.42 -22.82
C MET A 450 -1.18 -13.44 -23.88
N LYS A 451 -2.08 -14.35 -24.27
CA LYS A 451 -1.78 -15.35 -25.32
C LYS A 451 -1.44 -14.70 -26.67
N LYS A 452 -2.13 -13.62 -27.04
CA LYS A 452 -1.87 -12.86 -28.28
C LYS A 452 -0.45 -12.30 -28.29
N LEU A 453 -0.01 -11.71 -27.17
CA LEU A 453 1.35 -11.18 -27.01
C LEU A 453 2.43 -12.27 -26.87
N GLN A 454 2.10 -13.42 -26.28
CA GLN A 454 3.06 -14.49 -26.01
C GLN A 454 3.49 -15.26 -27.27
N SER A 455 2.66 -15.29 -28.31
CA SER A 455 2.81 -16.21 -29.46
C SER A 455 4.12 -16.10 -30.28
N LYS A 456 5.04 -15.17 -29.95
CA LYS A 456 6.26 -14.85 -30.74
C LYS A 456 7.46 -14.41 -29.87
N THR A 457 7.69 -15.09 -28.74
CA THR A 457 8.83 -14.83 -27.83
C THR A 457 10.19 -14.87 -28.54
N LEU A 458 10.98 -13.81 -28.39
CA LEU A 458 12.37 -13.70 -28.86
C LEU A 458 13.36 -13.89 -27.71
N GLU A 459 14.63 -14.19 -28.00
CA GLU A 459 15.64 -14.41 -26.96
C GLU A 459 16.18 -13.11 -26.35
N ASN A 460 16.38 -12.06 -27.16
CA ASN A 460 16.88 -10.75 -26.72
C ASN A 460 16.05 -9.62 -27.34
N ILE A 461 15.50 -8.76 -26.48
CA ILE A 461 14.67 -7.61 -26.84
C ILE A 461 15.38 -6.34 -26.38
N ASP A 462 15.63 -5.43 -27.32
CA ASP A 462 16.26 -4.14 -27.06
C ASP A 462 15.19 -3.04 -27.00
N VAL A 463 14.69 -2.76 -25.80
CA VAL A 463 13.60 -1.81 -25.57
C VAL A 463 13.96 -0.38 -26.02
N ALA A 464 15.25 -0.03 -26.09
CA ALA A 464 15.71 1.27 -26.60
C ALA A 464 15.23 1.53 -28.03
N LYS A 465 15.28 0.49 -28.86
CA LYS A 465 14.88 0.57 -30.28
C LYS A 465 13.38 0.78 -30.45
N LEU A 466 12.55 0.26 -29.53
CA LEU A 466 11.09 0.45 -29.58
C LEU A 466 10.72 1.93 -29.44
N ILE A 467 11.35 2.63 -28.49
CA ILE A 467 11.14 4.06 -28.28
C ILE A 467 11.75 4.89 -29.42
N THR A 468 12.95 4.53 -29.87
CA THR A 468 13.58 5.20 -31.01
C THR A 468 12.69 5.12 -32.26
N GLU A 469 12.05 3.97 -32.47
CA GLU A 469 11.11 3.78 -33.56
C GLU A 469 9.83 4.61 -33.38
N ALA A 470 9.33 4.73 -32.15
CA ALA A 470 8.23 5.64 -31.83
C ALA A 470 8.56 7.09 -32.19
N PHE A 471 9.78 7.53 -31.88
CA PHE A 471 10.26 8.88 -32.20
C PHE A 471 10.36 9.14 -33.71
N LYS A 472 10.67 8.12 -34.52
CA LYS A 472 10.69 8.22 -35.99
C LYS A 472 9.30 8.32 -36.60
N LYS A 473 8.30 7.64 -36.01
CA LYS A 473 6.93 7.63 -36.54
C LYS A 473 6.16 8.93 -36.33
N HIS A 474 6.74 9.91 -35.61
CA HIS A 474 6.13 11.21 -35.33
C HIS A 474 4.75 11.17 -34.65
N ASN A 475 4.47 10.08 -33.92
CA ASN A 475 3.27 9.99 -33.10
C ASN A 475 3.47 10.77 -31.80
N HIS A 476 2.43 11.45 -31.31
CA HIS A 476 2.50 12.24 -30.09
C HIS A 476 2.04 11.42 -28.88
N TYR A 477 2.96 11.17 -27.95
CA TYR A 477 2.72 10.50 -26.67
C TYR A 477 3.10 11.40 -25.49
N ASP A 478 2.39 11.24 -24.38
CA ASP A 478 2.60 11.97 -23.12
C ASP A 478 3.37 11.10 -22.10
N VAL A 479 3.15 9.79 -22.14
CA VAL A 479 3.75 8.83 -21.20
C VAL A 479 4.35 7.64 -21.94
N PHE A 480 5.64 7.37 -21.68
CA PHE A 480 6.36 6.20 -22.14
C PHE A 480 6.51 5.21 -20.98
N ILE A 481 6.17 3.94 -21.20
CA ILE A 481 6.30 2.88 -20.20
C ILE A 481 7.17 1.75 -20.76
N ASN A 482 8.26 1.44 -20.06
CA ASN A 482 9.14 0.33 -20.37
C ASN A 482 8.89 -0.81 -19.37
N LEU A 483 8.52 -1.98 -19.88
CA LEU A 483 8.21 -3.17 -19.07
C LEU A 483 9.24 -4.26 -19.40
N ILE A 484 10.18 -4.48 -18.48
CA ILE A 484 11.35 -5.34 -18.69
C ILE A 484 11.62 -6.25 -17.49
N ASP A 485 12.50 -7.24 -17.69
CA ASP A 485 12.89 -8.20 -16.66
C ASP A 485 13.82 -7.55 -15.62
N LYS A 486 14.96 -7.01 -16.06
CA LYS A 486 16.00 -6.44 -15.19
C LYS A 486 16.35 -5.01 -15.56
N ILE A 487 16.81 -4.25 -14.57
CA ILE A 487 17.09 -2.82 -14.76
C ILE A 487 18.24 -2.54 -15.73
N ASP A 488 19.17 -3.49 -15.88
CA ASP A 488 20.31 -3.39 -16.80
C ASP A 488 19.87 -3.45 -18.28
N ASP A 489 18.67 -3.97 -18.54
CA ASP A 489 18.07 -3.93 -19.88
C ASP A 489 17.39 -2.58 -20.16
N LEU A 490 17.41 -1.62 -19.21
CA LEU A 490 16.83 -0.30 -19.45
C LEU A 490 17.66 0.48 -20.46
N PRO A 491 16.98 1.12 -21.42
CA PRO A 491 17.60 2.09 -22.29
C PRO A 491 18.12 3.30 -21.51
N GLU A 492 19.35 3.70 -21.80
CA GLU A 492 19.90 4.97 -21.37
C GLU A 492 19.41 6.08 -22.29
N TYR A 493 18.32 6.74 -21.93
CA TYR A 493 17.93 8.00 -22.57
C TYR A 493 18.70 9.17 -21.94
N SER A 494 19.22 10.03 -22.81
CA SER A 494 19.72 11.35 -22.45
C SER A 494 18.57 12.36 -22.43
N GLU A 495 18.75 13.50 -21.74
CA GLU A 495 17.81 14.62 -21.86
C GLU A 495 17.76 15.14 -23.30
N ASP A 496 18.87 15.06 -24.04
CA ASP A 496 18.97 15.42 -25.45
C ASP A 496 18.05 14.57 -26.35
N ASP A 497 17.88 13.28 -26.06
CA ASP A 497 16.97 12.40 -26.82
C ASP A 497 15.51 12.86 -26.67
N ILE A 498 15.14 13.27 -25.46
CA ILE A 498 13.79 13.78 -25.14
C ILE A 498 13.57 15.13 -25.81
N ASP A 499 14.55 16.03 -25.73
CA ASP A 499 14.46 17.36 -26.32
C ASP A 499 14.48 17.30 -27.85
N MET A 500 15.23 16.37 -28.45
CA MET A 500 15.18 16.09 -29.88
C MET A 500 13.77 15.63 -30.29
N TYR A 501 13.14 14.74 -29.52
CA TYR A 501 11.78 14.28 -29.81
C TYR A 501 10.75 15.42 -29.68
N LYS A 502 10.83 16.24 -28.62
CA LYS A 502 9.99 17.45 -28.47
C LYS A 502 10.15 18.40 -29.66
N LYS A 503 11.39 18.66 -30.06
CA LYS A 503 11.73 19.54 -31.18
C LYS A 503 11.19 18.99 -32.50
N LYS A 504 11.34 17.69 -32.76
CA LYS A 504 10.81 17.02 -33.96
C LYS A 504 9.29 17.09 -34.05
N LEU A 505 8.59 16.99 -32.93
CA LEU A 505 7.13 17.09 -32.86
C LEU A 505 6.59 18.52 -32.71
N LYS A 506 7.48 19.53 -32.67
CA LYS A 506 7.13 20.94 -32.43
C LYS A 506 6.29 21.12 -31.15
N LEU A 507 6.57 20.31 -30.12
CA LEU A 507 5.88 20.41 -28.84
C LEU A 507 6.37 21.63 -28.07
N PRO A 508 5.49 22.33 -27.33
CA PRO A 508 5.93 23.41 -26.45
C PRO A 508 6.86 22.84 -25.38
N ILE A 509 7.83 23.65 -24.94
CA ILE A 509 8.81 23.29 -23.91
C ILE A 509 8.10 22.86 -22.60
N SER A 510 6.91 23.42 -22.33
CA SER A 510 6.06 23.09 -21.20
C SER A 510 5.40 21.72 -21.26
N ASN A 511 5.53 20.97 -22.37
CA ASN A 511 4.93 19.64 -22.48
C ASN A 511 5.81 18.60 -21.78
N PHE A 512 5.32 18.09 -20.65
CA PHE A 512 6.05 17.11 -19.84
C PHE A 512 5.85 15.70 -20.40
N ILE A 513 6.89 15.19 -21.07
CA ILE A 513 6.95 13.79 -21.46
C ILE A 513 7.48 13.00 -20.27
N ARG A 514 6.72 11.99 -19.85
CA ARG A 514 7.02 11.17 -18.68
C ARG A 514 7.50 9.79 -19.08
N PHE A 515 8.48 9.26 -18.35
CA PHE A 515 9.01 7.91 -18.54
C PHE A 515 8.82 7.08 -17.27
N VAL A 516 8.23 5.91 -17.44
CA VAL A 516 8.04 4.91 -16.39
C VAL A 516 8.87 3.69 -16.77
N ASN A 517 9.86 3.36 -15.95
CA ASN A 517 10.78 2.27 -16.19
C ASN A 517 10.53 1.16 -15.17
N CYS A 518 9.90 0.06 -15.58
CA CYS A 518 9.56 -1.06 -14.71
C CYS A 518 10.50 -2.25 -14.93
N ALA A 519 11.41 -2.48 -13.97
CA ALA A 519 12.21 -3.69 -13.87
C ALA A 519 11.51 -4.69 -12.95
N LEU A 520 10.74 -5.61 -13.52
CA LEU A 520 9.72 -6.38 -12.79
C LEU A 520 10.30 -7.53 -11.95
N SER A 521 11.46 -8.06 -12.31
CA SER A 521 12.11 -9.19 -11.60
C SER A 521 13.29 -8.75 -10.73
N ASP A 522 13.66 -7.47 -10.76
CA ASP A 522 14.85 -6.96 -10.11
C ASP A 522 14.54 -6.10 -8.87
N SER A 523 15.44 -6.19 -7.89
CA SER A 523 15.46 -5.38 -6.67
C SER A 523 16.42 -4.19 -6.77
N SER A 524 17.32 -4.25 -7.75
CA SER A 524 18.41 -3.31 -7.94
C SER A 524 17.88 -1.99 -8.49
N THR A 525 18.60 -0.92 -8.15
CA THR A 525 18.30 0.43 -8.63
C THR A 525 19.45 0.87 -9.50
N PHE A 526 19.14 1.36 -10.69
CA PHE A 526 20.12 1.89 -11.63
C PHE A 526 21.02 2.90 -10.91
N ARG A 527 22.35 2.72 -11.00
CA ARG A 527 23.33 3.58 -10.31
C ARG A 527 23.56 4.88 -11.10
N ARG A 528 22.50 5.63 -11.40
CA ARG A 528 22.66 6.98 -11.96
C ARG A 528 22.98 7.97 -10.84
N LYS A 529 23.98 8.83 -11.08
CA LYS A 529 24.30 9.97 -10.21
C LYS A 529 23.22 11.06 -10.30
N PHE A 530 22.53 11.15 -11.45
CA PHE A 530 21.49 12.13 -11.73
C PHE A 530 20.24 11.45 -12.25
N PHE A 531 19.09 11.77 -11.66
CA PHE A 531 17.80 11.27 -12.12
C PHE A 531 17.06 12.39 -12.85
N GLY A 532 16.66 12.14 -14.09
CA GLY A 532 15.81 13.07 -14.84
C GLY A 532 14.47 13.29 -14.12
N GLU A 533 13.99 14.52 -14.14
CA GLU A 533 12.82 14.91 -13.34
C GLU A 533 11.51 14.26 -13.77
N ASN A 534 11.42 13.89 -15.06
CA ASN A 534 10.24 13.29 -15.67
C ASN A 534 10.38 11.77 -15.84
N ILE A 535 11.22 11.14 -15.02
CA ILE A 535 11.44 9.68 -15.05
C ILE A 535 11.12 9.11 -13.67
N VAL A 536 10.43 7.97 -13.64
CA VAL A 536 10.27 7.13 -12.45
C VAL A 536 10.75 5.71 -12.75
N TYR A 537 11.45 5.12 -11.79
CA TYR A 537 11.91 3.74 -11.83
C TYR A 537 11.09 2.91 -10.85
N ILE A 538 10.63 1.74 -11.29
CA ILE A 538 9.84 0.80 -10.51
C ILE A 538 10.59 -0.52 -10.48
N CYS A 539 10.94 -0.99 -9.29
CA CYS A 539 11.62 -2.26 -9.05
C CYS A 539 10.62 -3.27 -8.45
N GLY A 540 10.43 -4.40 -9.13
CA GLY A 540 9.46 -5.43 -8.75
C GLY A 540 8.04 -5.14 -9.22
N PHE A 541 7.10 -5.94 -8.70
CA PHE A 541 5.68 -5.77 -8.94
C PHE A 541 4.88 -6.03 -7.65
N ASP A 542 3.87 -5.20 -7.37
CA ASP A 542 2.85 -5.41 -6.34
C ASP A 542 1.54 -4.68 -6.69
N GLU A 543 0.55 -4.72 -5.81
CA GLU A 543 -0.77 -4.11 -6.04
C GLU A 543 -0.73 -2.58 -6.17
N LYS A 544 0.36 -1.93 -5.76
CA LYS A 544 0.50 -0.46 -5.72
C LYS A 544 1.11 0.08 -7.00
N VAL A 545 1.87 -0.74 -7.73
CA VAL A 545 2.56 -0.34 -8.98
C VAL A 545 1.62 0.37 -9.97
N PRO A 546 0.45 -0.17 -10.34
CA PRO A 546 -0.43 0.50 -11.32
C PRO A 546 -0.88 1.90 -10.87
N TYR A 547 -1.20 2.06 -9.58
CA TYR A 547 -1.58 3.36 -9.03
C TYR A 547 -0.44 4.36 -8.99
N ILE A 548 0.80 3.90 -8.79
CA ILE A 548 1.99 4.76 -8.86
C ILE A 548 2.21 5.25 -10.28
N ILE A 549 2.01 4.38 -11.27
CA ILE A 549 2.08 4.74 -12.69
C ILE A 549 1.00 5.79 -13.02
N GLU A 550 -0.24 5.57 -12.57
CA GLU A 550 -1.34 6.50 -12.75
C GLU A 550 -1.05 7.87 -12.09
N ALA A 551 -0.62 7.87 -10.83
CA ALA A 551 -0.31 9.08 -10.09
C ALA A 551 0.85 9.87 -10.71
N PHE A 552 1.86 9.18 -11.24
CA PHE A 552 2.98 9.81 -11.93
C PHE A 552 2.57 10.39 -13.29
N ALA A 553 1.66 9.73 -13.99
CA ALA A 553 1.13 10.19 -15.27
C ALA A 553 0.29 11.46 -15.13
N ARG A 554 -0.47 11.61 -14.03
CA ARG A 554 -1.21 12.83 -13.67
C ARG A 554 -0.26 13.98 -13.37
#